data_AF-A0A1H9AHT0-F1
#
_entry.id   AF-A0A1H9AHT0-F1
#
_cell.length_a   1.000
_cell.length_b   1.000
_cell.length_c   1.000
_cell.angle_alpha   90.00
_cell.angle_beta   90.00
_cell.angle_gamma   90.00
#
_symmetry.space_group_name_H-M   'P 1'
#
loop_
_entity.id
_entity.type
_entity.pdbx_description
1 polymer ?
#
loop_
_entity_poly.entity_id
_entity_poly.type
_entity_poly.pdbx_seq_one_letter_code
_entity_poly.pdbx_strand_id
1 'polypeptide(L)'
;MTSDYDAVRSAAASPSDATEVLAALMLLRQLRDELSGWEPQLIEAARALGTSWADLAPALGVASRQAAEKRYLRVRRTGETGTGDERVQAERDRRAGDKAVAAWAQKNAGVLRSLAAQVGPHDAAVQHALGGQDVTDLLAPLAQAGPGLRDGQPGLADRIADIGQHTEQLRAGARLQQRQPRD
;
A
#
# COMPACT_ATOMS: atom_id res chain seq x y z
N MET A 1 -22.58 18.25 -20.70
CA MET A 1 -21.53 17.51 -19.98
C MET A 1 -20.64 16.89 -21.04
N THR A 2 -19.49 17.50 -21.32
CA THR A 2 -18.51 16.93 -22.25
C THR A 2 -17.93 15.68 -21.60
N SER A 3 -17.92 14.55 -22.31
CA SER A 3 -17.31 13.33 -21.79
C SER A 3 -15.83 13.57 -21.52
N ASP A 4 -15.26 13.01 -20.46
CA ASP A 4 -13.82 13.11 -20.16
C ASP A 4 -12.96 12.65 -21.36
N TYR A 5 -13.49 11.71 -22.14
CA TYR A 5 -12.93 11.30 -23.42
C TYR A 5 -12.86 12.45 -24.45
N ASP A 6 -13.92 13.24 -24.59
CA ASP A 6 -13.99 14.36 -25.53
C ASP A 6 -13.05 15.50 -25.12
N ALA A 7 -12.84 15.71 -23.81
CA ALA A 7 -11.87 16.66 -23.29
C ALA A 7 -10.43 16.27 -23.64
N VAL A 8 -10.05 15.00 -23.42
CA VAL A 8 -8.73 14.48 -23.83
C VAL A 8 -8.56 14.54 -25.35
N ARG A 9 -9.60 14.18 -26.11
CA ARG A 9 -9.58 14.19 -27.58
C ARG A 9 -9.40 15.61 -28.13
N SER A 10 -10.07 16.59 -27.56
CA SER A 10 -9.97 18.00 -27.96
C SER A 10 -8.56 18.54 -27.74
N ALA A 11 -8.02 18.36 -26.53
CA ALA A 11 -6.66 18.79 -26.18
C ALA A 11 -5.58 18.10 -27.02
N ALA A 12 -5.79 16.83 -27.41
CA ALA A 12 -4.88 16.11 -28.30
C ALA A 12 -4.95 16.60 -29.77
N ALA A 13 -6.11 17.05 -30.23
CA ALA A 13 -6.31 17.48 -31.61
C ALA A 13 -5.85 18.93 -31.86
N SER A 14 -5.96 19.81 -30.86
CA SER A 14 -5.61 21.23 -30.98
C SER A 14 -5.19 21.80 -29.62
N PRO A 15 -3.97 21.50 -29.14
CA PRO A 15 -3.49 21.99 -27.85
C PRO A 15 -3.32 23.51 -27.90
N SER A 16 -3.95 24.24 -26.98
CA SER A 16 -3.90 25.69 -26.94
C SER A 16 -2.85 26.22 -25.95
N ASP A 17 -2.62 25.52 -24.84
CA ASP A 17 -1.56 25.84 -23.86
C ASP A 17 -1.03 24.62 -23.08
N ALA A 18 0.08 24.82 -22.35
CA ALA A 18 0.74 23.77 -21.57
C ALA A 18 -0.09 23.27 -20.37
N THR A 19 -0.94 24.11 -19.78
CA THR A 19 -1.81 23.74 -18.66
C THR A 19 -2.90 22.78 -19.13
N GLU A 20 -3.49 23.05 -20.29
CA GLU A 20 -4.47 22.21 -20.96
C GLU A 20 -3.88 20.84 -21.31
N VAL A 21 -2.66 20.80 -21.86
CA VAL A 21 -1.96 19.55 -22.18
C VAL A 21 -1.68 18.74 -20.91
N LEU A 22 -1.22 19.37 -19.83
CA LEU A 22 -0.97 18.69 -18.56
C LEU A 22 -2.28 18.14 -17.94
N ALA A 23 -3.35 18.93 -17.97
CA ALA A 23 -4.68 18.49 -17.51
C ALA A 23 -5.19 17.29 -18.33
N ALA A 24 -5.02 17.32 -19.65
CA ALA A 24 -5.39 16.22 -20.54
C ALA A 24 -4.55 14.95 -20.29
N LEU A 25 -3.25 15.10 -20.00
CA LEU A 25 -2.39 13.96 -19.64
C LEU A 25 -2.76 13.35 -18.28
N MET A 26 -3.12 14.18 -17.29
CA MET A 26 -3.63 13.71 -15.99
C MET A 26 -4.95 12.96 -16.17
N LEU A 27 -5.87 13.49 -16.97
CA LEU A 27 -7.14 12.85 -17.28
C LEU A 27 -6.98 11.55 -18.07
N LEU A 28 -6.06 11.53 -19.05
CA LEU A 28 -5.71 10.31 -19.80
C LEU A 28 -5.11 9.22 -18.90
N ARG A 29 -4.31 9.61 -17.89
CA ARG A 29 -3.80 8.66 -16.90
C ARG A 29 -4.95 8.07 -16.09
N GLN A 30 -5.83 8.91 -15.55
CA GLN A 30 -7.00 8.47 -14.78
C GLN A 30 -7.89 7.50 -15.58
N LEU A 31 -8.22 7.84 -16.83
CA LEU A 31 -9.01 6.98 -17.71
C LEU A 31 -8.30 5.65 -17.99
N ARG A 32 -6.97 5.65 -18.17
CA ARG A 32 -6.19 4.43 -18.35
C ARG A 32 -6.24 3.54 -17.12
N ASP A 33 -6.22 4.12 -15.93
CA ASP A 33 -6.29 3.40 -14.67
C ASP A 33 -7.67 2.75 -14.48
N GLU A 34 -8.75 3.49 -14.79
CA GLU A 34 -10.12 2.96 -14.75
C GLU A 34 -10.32 1.80 -15.74
N LEU A 35 -9.90 1.98 -17.00
CA LEU A 35 -9.98 0.95 -18.03
C LEU A 35 -9.12 -0.28 -17.68
N SER A 36 -7.93 -0.07 -17.12
CA SER A 36 -7.06 -1.17 -16.68
C SER A 36 -7.66 -1.95 -15.51
N GLY A 37 -8.45 -1.29 -14.66
CA GLY A 37 -9.19 -1.92 -13.56
C GLY A 37 -10.37 -2.76 -14.03
N TRP A 38 -11.04 -2.38 -15.13
CA TRP A 38 -12.18 -3.13 -15.69
C TRP A 38 -11.76 -4.34 -16.52
N GLU A 39 -10.64 -4.27 -17.24
CA GLU A 39 -10.16 -5.37 -18.11
C GLU A 39 -10.13 -6.75 -17.39
N PRO A 40 -9.50 -6.92 -16.22
CA PRO A 40 -9.50 -8.20 -15.52
C PRO A 40 -10.88 -8.62 -15.01
N GLN A 41 -11.73 -7.68 -14.58
CA GLN A 41 -13.11 -7.99 -14.14
C GLN A 41 -13.97 -8.52 -15.30
N LEU A 42 -13.85 -7.91 -16.48
CA LEU A 42 -14.54 -8.36 -17.69
C LEU A 42 -14.04 -9.72 -18.17
N ILE A 43 -12.73 -9.97 -18.09
CA ILE A 43 -12.14 -11.29 -18.38
C ILE A 43 -12.69 -12.34 -17.40
N GLU A 44 -12.72 -12.05 -16.11
CA GLU A 44 -13.24 -12.96 -15.08
C GLU A 44 -14.73 -13.26 -15.28
N ALA A 45 -15.54 -12.23 -15.56
CA ALA A 45 -16.95 -12.39 -15.89
C ALA A 45 -17.16 -13.29 -17.12
N ALA A 46 -16.41 -13.05 -18.20
CA ALA A 46 -16.48 -13.89 -19.40
C ALA A 46 -16.05 -15.34 -19.12
N ARG A 47 -15.02 -15.54 -18.29
CA ARG A 47 -14.58 -16.88 -17.87
C ARG A 47 -15.64 -17.59 -17.01
N ALA A 48 -16.33 -16.87 -16.13
CA ALA A 48 -17.44 -17.40 -15.34
C ALA A 48 -18.65 -17.82 -16.20
N LEU A 49 -18.86 -17.14 -17.33
CA LEU A 49 -19.87 -17.49 -18.34
C LEU A 49 -19.43 -18.63 -19.28
N GLY A 50 -18.23 -19.19 -19.09
CA GLY A 50 -17.73 -20.34 -19.85
C GLY A 50 -16.91 -20.00 -21.10
N THR A 51 -16.66 -18.72 -21.39
CA THR A 51 -15.87 -18.29 -22.56
C THR A 51 -14.45 -18.85 -22.48
N SER A 52 -13.97 -19.51 -23.53
CA SER A 52 -12.61 -20.07 -23.55
C SER A 52 -11.56 -18.97 -23.75
N TRP A 53 -10.30 -19.24 -23.36
CA TRP A 53 -9.20 -18.33 -23.66
C TRP A 53 -8.94 -18.14 -25.15
N ALA A 54 -9.32 -19.11 -25.99
CA ALA A 54 -9.22 -18.98 -27.44
C ALA A 54 -10.25 -17.98 -27.97
N ASP A 55 -11.47 -18.01 -27.42
CA ASP A 55 -12.55 -17.09 -27.80
C ASP A 55 -12.32 -15.67 -27.26
N LEU A 56 -11.60 -15.54 -26.14
CA LEU A 56 -11.20 -14.25 -25.58
C LEU A 56 -10.06 -13.57 -26.36
N ALA A 57 -9.21 -14.34 -27.04
CA ALA A 57 -8.00 -13.80 -27.67
C ALA A 57 -8.28 -12.67 -28.69
N PRO A 58 -9.26 -12.79 -29.61
CA PRO A 58 -9.63 -11.70 -30.51
C PRO A 58 -10.09 -10.44 -29.77
N ALA A 59 -10.91 -10.58 -28.71
CA ALA A 59 -11.43 -9.46 -27.93
C ALA A 59 -10.34 -8.71 -27.16
N LEU A 60 -9.27 -9.41 -26.75
CA LEU A 60 -8.11 -8.84 -26.07
C LEU A 60 -7.03 -8.30 -27.05
N GLY A 61 -7.26 -8.40 -28.36
CA GLY A 61 -6.32 -7.97 -29.40
C GLY A 61 -5.04 -8.81 -29.46
N VAL A 62 -5.10 -10.08 -29.07
CA VAL A 62 -3.93 -10.98 -29.05
C VAL A 62 -4.13 -12.18 -29.98
N ALA A 63 -3.03 -12.66 -30.56
CA ALA A 63 -3.08 -13.67 -31.62
C ALA A 63 -3.37 -15.10 -31.14
N SER A 64 -3.31 -15.38 -29.84
CA SER A 64 -3.45 -16.76 -29.33
C SER A 64 -4.03 -16.85 -27.92
N ARG A 65 -4.58 -18.02 -27.61
CA ARG A 65 -4.99 -18.41 -26.26
C ARG A 65 -3.90 -18.17 -25.21
N GLN A 66 -2.67 -18.61 -25.50
CA GLN A 66 -1.56 -18.47 -24.56
C GLN A 66 -1.20 -16.99 -24.33
N ALA A 67 -1.31 -16.15 -25.35
CA ALA A 67 -1.11 -14.72 -25.21
C ALA A 67 -2.21 -14.06 -24.36
N ALA A 68 -3.46 -14.49 -24.52
CA ALA A 68 -4.59 -14.04 -23.70
C ALA A 68 -4.40 -14.42 -22.23
N GLU A 69 -4.09 -15.69 -21.97
CA GLU A 69 -3.84 -16.20 -20.62
C GLU A 69 -2.64 -15.49 -19.94
N LYS A 70 -1.53 -15.32 -20.66
CA LYS A 70 -0.36 -14.60 -20.16
C LYS A 70 -0.67 -13.13 -19.84
N ARG A 71 -1.46 -12.45 -20.68
CA ARG A 71 -1.91 -11.07 -20.45
C ARG A 71 -2.76 -10.99 -19.18
N TYR A 72 -3.75 -11.86 -19.02
CA TYR A 72 -4.56 -11.92 -17.81
C TYR A 72 -3.73 -12.21 -16.56
N LEU A 73 -2.82 -13.19 -16.60
CA LEU A 73 -1.95 -13.52 -15.47
C LEU A 73 -0.99 -12.38 -15.12
N ARG A 74 -0.53 -11.60 -16.10
CA ARG A 74 0.27 -10.40 -15.86
C ARG A 74 -0.57 -9.35 -15.15
N VAL A 75 -1.75 -9.04 -15.67
CA VAL A 75 -2.69 -8.05 -15.12
C VAL A 75 -3.12 -8.44 -13.70
N ARG A 76 -3.45 -9.71 -13.45
CA ARG A 76 -3.82 -10.26 -12.14
C ARG A 76 -2.66 -10.25 -11.15
N ARG A 77 -1.44 -10.58 -11.59
CA ARG A 77 -0.23 -10.47 -10.75
C ARG A 77 0.11 -9.02 -10.42
N THR A 78 -0.19 -8.09 -11.32
CA THR A 78 -0.15 -6.63 -11.05
C THR A 78 -1.44 -6.10 -10.43
N GLY A 79 -2.42 -6.95 -10.15
CA GLY A 79 -3.70 -6.62 -9.51
C GLY A 79 -3.53 -6.31 -8.01
N GLU A 80 -2.34 -6.54 -7.45
CA GLU A 80 -1.85 -5.85 -6.27
C GLU A 80 -1.40 -4.43 -6.68
N THR A 81 -2.40 -3.59 -6.96
CA THR A 81 -2.40 -2.14 -7.20
C THR A 81 -1.04 -1.43 -7.27
N GLY A 82 -0.56 -1.13 -8.49
CA GLY A 82 0.40 -0.05 -8.72
C GLY A 82 1.18 -0.13 -10.05
N THR A 83 1.14 0.93 -10.85
CA THR A 83 2.10 1.21 -11.95
C THR A 83 3.55 1.18 -11.42
N GLY A 84 4.56 1.04 -12.29
CA GLY A 84 5.96 0.93 -11.87
C GLY A 84 6.42 2.05 -10.93
N ASP A 85 5.94 3.28 -11.18
CA ASP A 85 6.22 4.45 -10.37
C ASP A 85 5.44 4.45 -9.06
N GLU A 86 4.21 3.94 -9.04
CA GLU A 86 3.43 3.75 -7.81
C GLU A 86 4.04 2.68 -6.91
N ARG A 87 4.66 1.63 -7.45
CA ARG A 87 5.42 0.66 -6.64
C ARG A 87 6.64 1.30 -5.99
N VAL A 88 7.37 2.12 -6.76
CA VAL A 88 8.52 2.87 -6.23
C VAL A 88 8.05 3.87 -5.17
N GLN A 89 6.91 4.53 -5.39
CA GLN A 89 6.35 5.46 -4.41
C GLN A 89 5.83 4.74 -3.16
N ALA A 90 5.15 3.60 -3.30
CA ALA A 90 4.70 2.78 -2.18
C ALA A 90 5.88 2.23 -1.36
N GLU A 91 6.97 1.86 -2.02
CA GLU A 91 8.22 1.47 -1.37
C GLU A 91 8.86 2.65 -0.62
N ARG A 92 8.91 3.85 -1.24
CA ARG A 92 9.41 5.07 -0.59
C ARG A 92 8.56 5.47 0.61
N ASP A 93 7.24 5.44 0.47
CA ASP A 93 6.24 5.69 1.50
C ASP A 93 6.41 4.71 2.68
N ARG A 94 6.64 3.41 2.39
CA ARG A 94 6.91 2.40 3.41
C ARG A 94 8.21 2.68 4.15
N ARG A 95 9.32 2.89 3.42
CA ARG A 95 10.64 3.19 4.01
C ARG A 95 10.63 4.48 4.83
N ALA A 96 9.90 5.50 4.40
CA ALA A 96 9.73 6.74 5.15
C ALA A 96 8.98 6.50 6.47
N GLY A 97 7.91 5.70 6.43
CA GLY A 97 7.19 5.28 7.64
C GLY A 97 8.07 4.48 8.61
N ASP A 98 8.80 3.49 8.10
CA ASP A 98 9.68 2.65 8.93
C ASP A 98 10.82 3.48 9.54
N LYS A 99 11.40 4.40 8.78
CA LYS A 99 12.42 5.33 9.29
C LYS A 99 11.87 6.27 10.37
N ALA A 100 10.63 6.76 10.22
CA ALA A 100 9.98 7.60 11.22
C ALA A 100 9.74 6.83 12.53
N VAL A 101 9.27 5.58 12.43
CA VAL A 101 9.06 4.71 13.60
C VAL A 101 10.40 4.37 14.27
N ALA A 102 11.43 4.02 13.51
CA ALA A 102 12.76 3.72 14.06
C ALA A 102 13.37 4.93 14.79
N ALA A 103 13.27 6.12 14.20
CA ALA A 103 13.74 7.35 14.82
C ALA A 103 12.97 7.69 16.11
N TRP A 104 11.65 7.46 16.11
CA TRP A 104 10.83 7.62 17.32
C TRP A 104 11.20 6.59 18.39
N ALA A 105 11.34 5.31 18.05
CA ALA A 105 11.68 4.25 18.99
C ALA A 105 13.04 4.50 19.65
N GLN A 106 14.02 4.95 18.86
CA GLN A 106 15.34 5.30 19.38
C GLN A 106 15.28 6.48 20.37
N LYS A 107 14.45 7.50 20.10
CA LYS A 107 14.21 8.62 21.03
C LYS A 107 13.46 8.20 22.29
N ASN A 108 12.62 7.16 22.20
CA ASN A 108 11.77 6.67 23.29
C ASN A 108 12.30 5.38 23.92
N ALA A 109 13.59 5.09 23.76
CA ALA A 109 14.14 3.78 24.04
C ALA A 109 14.00 3.34 25.51
N GLY A 110 14.09 4.30 26.45
CA GLY A 110 13.91 4.03 27.88
C GLY A 110 12.47 3.62 28.22
N VAL A 111 11.47 4.27 27.62
CA VAL A 111 10.05 3.96 27.81
C VAL A 111 9.73 2.58 27.27
N LEU A 112 10.22 2.26 26.05
CA LEU A 112 10.02 0.96 25.43
C LEU A 112 10.65 -0.18 26.23
N ARG A 113 11.88 -0.01 26.73
CA ARG A 113 12.54 -1.02 27.57
C ARG A 113 11.85 -1.19 28.93
N SER A 114 11.38 -0.11 29.54
CA SER A 114 10.63 -0.19 30.80
C SER A 114 9.30 -0.93 30.62
N LEU A 115 8.59 -0.69 29.52
CA LEU A 115 7.36 -1.42 29.20
C LEU A 115 7.66 -2.89 28.90
N ALA A 116 8.67 -3.18 28.08
CA ALA A 116 9.08 -4.56 27.78
C ALA A 116 9.52 -5.33 29.03
N ALA A 117 10.19 -4.69 30.00
CA ALA A 117 10.53 -5.31 31.28
C ALA A 117 9.29 -5.65 32.14
N GLN A 118 8.21 -4.87 32.06
CA GLN A 118 6.95 -5.17 32.74
C GLN A 118 6.17 -6.30 32.05
N VAL A 119 6.28 -6.40 30.73
CA VAL A 119 5.57 -7.41 29.92
C VAL A 119 6.33 -8.75 29.85
N GLY A 120 7.66 -8.73 29.84
CA GLY A 120 8.52 -9.91 29.70
C GLY A 120 8.20 -11.11 30.62
N PRO A 121 7.81 -10.91 31.90
CA PRO A 121 7.37 -12.02 32.75
C PRO A 121 6.12 -12.77 32.25
N HIS A 122 5.35 -12.18 31.35
CA HIS A 122 4.11 -12.71 30.81
C HIS A 122 4.21 -13.10 29.34
N ASP A 123 5.29 -12.73 28.65
CA ASP A 123 5.51 -13.02 27.24
C ASP A 123 6.99 -13.30 26.95
N ALA A 124 7.28 -14.55 26.56
CA ALA A 124 8.63 -15.02 26.30
C ALA A 124 9.30 -14.35 25.08
N ALA A 125 8.52 -13.93 24.08
CA ALA A 125 9.04 -13.23 22.90
C ALA A 125 9.48 -11.81 23.27
N VAL A 126 8.71 -11.11 24.11
CA VAL A 126 9.10 -9.81 24.67
C VAL A 126 10.34 -9.95 25.56
N GLN A 127 10.40 -10.97 26.41
CA GLN A 127 11.57 -11.23 27.25
C GLN A 127 12.83 -11.52 26.42
N HIS A 128 12.70 -12.26 25.32
CA HIS A 128 13.81 -12.51 24.40
C HIS A 128 14.28 -11.22 23.73
N ALA A 129 13.35 -10.41 23.22
CA ALA A 129 13.66 -9.15 22.54
C ALA A 129 14.30 -8.11 23.48
N LEU A 130 14.00 -8.15 24.78
CA LEU A 130 14.62 -7.29 25.80
C LEU A 130 16.14 -7.50 25.91
N GLY A 131 16.64 -8.69 25.59
CA GLY A 131 18.07 -8.99 25.52
C GLY A 131 18.77 -8.44 24.25
N GLY A 132 18.01 -7.91 23.30
CA GLY A 132 18.51 -7.34 22.05
C GLY A 132 19.17 -5.97 22.23
N GLN A 133 20.02 -5.61 21.26
CA GLN A 133 20.70 -4.31 21.23
C GLN A 133 19.80 -3.20 20.65
N ASP A 134 19.00 -3.54 19.63
CA ASP A 134 18.13 -2.60 18.94
C ASP A 134 16.77 -2.49 19.65
N VAL A 135 16.35 -1.26 19.95
CA VAL A 135 15.08 -1.02 20.63
C VAL A 135 13.88 -1.14 19.70
N THR A 136 14.08 -1.06 18.39
CA THR A 136 13.02 -1.25 17.39
C THR A 136 12.51 -2.68 17.36
N ASP A 137 13.35 -3.65 17.71
CA ASP A 137 13.02 -5.06 17.82
C ASP A 137 11.98 -5.36 18.92
N LEU A 138 11.77 -4.43 19.87
CA LEU A 138 10.75 -4.57 20.92
C LEU A 138 9.33 -4.32 20.41
N LEU A 139 9.16 -3.58 19.32
CA LEU A 139 7.83 -3.10 18.88
C LEU A 139 6.91 -4.24 18.44
N ALA A 140 7.44 -5.20 17.66
CA ALA A 140 6.65 -6.32 17.16
C ALA A 140 6.23 -7.30 18.28
N PRO A 141 7.14 -7.77 19.17
CA PRO A 141 6.78 -8.59 20.31
C PRO A 141 5.79 -7.90 21.26
N LEU A 142 5.97 -6.61 21.56
CA LEU A 142 5.04 -5.87 22.41
C LEU A 142 3.62 -5.83 21.80
N ALA A 143 3.50 -5.52 20.51
CA ALA A 143 2.21 -5.49 19.83
C ALA A 143 1.51 -6.86 19.82
N GLN A 144 2.29 -7.94 19.69
CA GLN A 144 1.76 -9.32 19.71
C GLN A 144 1.32 -9.77 21.11
N ALA A 145 2.00 -9.31 22.17
CA ALA A 145 1.67 -9.65 23.56
C ALA A 145 0.37 -8.97 24.05
N GLY A 146 0.05 -7.78 23.53
CA GLY A 146 -1.06 -6.93 23.98
C GLY A 146 -2.42 -7.64 24.15
N PRO A 147 -2.92 -8.39 23.15
CA PRO A 147 -4.20 -9.10 23.25
C PRO A 147 -4.26 -10.10 24.42
N GLY A 148 -3.16 -10.82 24.69
CA GLY A 148 -3.09 -11.83 25.76
C GLY A 148 -3.06 -11.23 27.17
N LEU A 149 -2.76 -9.94 27.32
CA LEU A 149 -2.70 -9.25 28.61
C LEU A 149 -4.03 -8.64 29.04
N ARG A 150 -5.06 -8.60 28.18
CA ARG A 150 -6.32 -7.89 28.47
C ARG A 150 -7.05 -8.41 29.71
N ASP A 151 -7.02 -9.72 29.94
CA ASP A 151 -7.77 -10.35 31.03
C ASP A 151 -7.07 -10.23 32.39
N GLY A 152 -5.74 -10.08 32.41
CA GLY A 152 -4.95 -10.05 33.65
C GLY A 152 -4.30 -8.69 33.97
N GLN A 153 -3.94 -7.92 32.94
CA GLN A 153 -3.22 -6.65 33.04
C GLN A 153 -3.73 -5.63 32.00
N PRO A 154 -4.99 -5.20 32.11
CA PRO A 154 -5.59 -4.28 31.13
C PRO A 154 -4.79 -2.99 30.94
N GLY A 155 -4.23 -2.44 32.02
CA GLY A 155 -3.40 -1.22 31.93
C GLY A 155 -2.10 -1.38 31.13
N LEU A 156 -1.52 -2.58 31.05
CA LEU A 156 -0.38 -2.84 30.17
C LEU A 156 -0.83 -3.03 28.72
N ALA A 157 -1.96 -3.72 28.51
CA ALA A 157 -2.56 -3.90 27.20
C ALA A 157 -2.93 -2.55 26.57
N ASP A 158 -3.49 -1.62 27.35
CA ASP A 158 -3.83 -0.26 26.89
C ASP A 158 -2.59 0.54 26.49
N ARG A 159 -1.53 0.50 27.31
CA ARG A 159 -0.25 1.17 26.98
C ARG A 159 0.40 0.62 25.71
N ILE A 160 0.32 -0.70 25.49
CA ILE A 160 0.79 -1.33 24.25
C ILE A 160 -0.06 -0.86 23.06
N ALA A 161 -1.38 -0.78 23.22
CA ALA A 161 -2.28 -0.31 22.17
C ALA A 161 -2.01 1.16 21.81
N ASP A 162 -1.81 2.02 22.80
CA ASP A 162 -1.46 3.44 22.60
C ASP A 162 -0.15 3.60 21.82
N ILE A 163 0.88 2.81 22.15
CA ILE A 163 2.14 2.78 21.40
C ILE A 163 1.91 2.28 19.97
N GLY A 164 1.12 1.23 19.79
CA GLY A 164 0.73 0.72 18.48
C GLY A 164 0.10 1.81 17.61
N GLN A 165 -0.92 2.49 18.15
CA GLN A 165 -1.62 3.59 17.49
C GLN A 165 -0.67 4.76 17.17
N HIS A 166 0.22 5.12 18.07
CA HIS A 166 1.20 6.17 17.81
C HIS A 166 2.17 5.80 16.68
N THR A 167 2.64 4.55 16.61
CA THR A 167 3.51 4.10 15.51
C THR A 167 2.78 4.09 14.16
N GLU A 168 1.48 3.77 14.15
CA GLU A 168 0.63 3.86 12.95
C GLU A 168 0.45 5.31 12.49
N GLN A 169 0.19 6.24 13.43
CA GLN A 169 0.10 7.67 13.14
C GLN A 169 1.41 8.22 12.57
N LEU A 170 2.56 7.82 13.11
CA LEU A 170 3.88 8.21 12.59
C LEU A 170 4.10 7.69 11.16
N ARG A 171 3.73 6.44 10.88
CA ARG A 171 3.78 5.88 9.51
C ARG A 171 2.88 6.67 8.57
N ALA A 172 1.65 6.99 8.98
CA ALA A 172 0.72 7.77 8.17
C ALA A 172 1.23 9.20 7.90
N GLY A 173 1.73 9.90 8.93
CA GLY A 173 2.29 11.24 8.80
C GLY A 173 3.52 11.30 7.89
N ALA A 174 4.41 10.32 7.97
CA ALA A 174 5.58 10.23 7.10
C ALA A 174 5.22 10.02 5.62
N ARG A 175 4.16 9.25 5.34
CA ARG A 175 3.63 9.06 3.97
C ARG A 175 3.04 10.35 3.41
N LEU A 176 2.33 11.13 4.23
CA LEU A 176 1.77 12.42 3.81
C LEU A 176 2.87 13.44 3.49
N GLN A 177 3.93 13.50 4.30
CA GLN A 177 5.07 14.38 4.05
C GLN A 177 5.85 14.02 2.78
N GLN A 178 5.95 12.73 2.41
CA GLN A 178 6.58 12.29 1.16
C GLN A 178 5.78 12.65 -0.09
N ARG A 179 4.47 12.88 0.05
CA ARG A 179 3.57 13.21 -1.05
C ARG A 179 3.45 14.71 -1.31
N GLN A 180 3.90 15.54 -0.37
CA GLN A 180 4.01 16.98 -0.59
C GLN A 180 5.32 17.29 -1.33
N PRO A 181 5.29 17.99 -2.47
CA PRO A 181 6.51 18.53 -3.06
C PRO A 181 7.14 19.52 -2.07
N ARG A 182 8.45 19.41 -1.85
CA ARG A 182 9.20 20.47 -1.18
C ARG A 182 9.35 21.60 -2.18
N ASP A 183 8.64 22.70 -1.92
CA ASP A 183 8.83 23.99 -2.59
C ASP A 183 10.25 24.54 -2.40
#